data_AF-A0A6L7Z2C1-F1
#
_entry.id   AF-A0A6L7Z2C1-F1
#
_cell.length_a   1.000
_cell.length_b   1.000
_cell.length_c   1.000
_cell.angle_alpha   90.00
_cell.angle_beta   90.00
_cell.angle_gamma   90.00
#
_symmetry.space_group_name_H-M   'P 1'
#
loop_
_entity.id
_entity.type
_entity.pdbx_description
1 polymer ?
#
loop_
_entity_poly.entity_id
_entity_poly.type
_entity_poly.pdbx_seq_one_letter_code
_entity_poly.pdbx_strand_id
1 'polypeptide(L)'
;FRERLTVSRDERVALRVTLSAEAIVLEPVEVEVMGDETRRARGLGRAQRRLTAVELAPIDRSGEHLVNALARLMPGIRVRSGRSQPGQILCIEFRDPATLIGGGCRAPLVIVDNVRQANGLVTLNTLPIANIHSIEALSPGEAGVRYGAGSGNGVIVIETVSAALDRPRTGPTSRIYEWSVEPEPYPWARNLGTAVAANAAGLLAGYALSRSCLSYETLSLHFTEARCGFAANTGSRLAIYAAPQIGVGYLTVRVGATDLSRGSMWRNAAASAIFSVPGIVLALTDDDDGFTGSTEIGVFMAVVGAPVASVLADRWFRGRR
;
A
#
# COMPACT_ATOMS: atom_id res chain seq x y z
N PHE A 1 10.92 -36.74 40.31
CA PHE A 1 9.86 -37.66 40.78
C PHE A 1 10.20 -38.08 42.21
N ARG A 2 9.27 -37.94 43.16
CA ARG A 2 9.46 -38.43 44.55
C ARG A 2 8.24 -39.25 44.93
N GLU A 3 8.44 -40.55 45.09
CA GLU A 3 7.43 -41.47 45.61
C GLU A 3 7.91 -41.93 46.99
N ARG A 4 6.99 -41.96 47.97
CA ARG A 4 7.33 -42.29 49.36
C ARG A 4 6.70 -43.65 49.70
N LEU A 5 7.55 -44.64 49.96
CA LEU A 5 7.17 -45.98 50.41
C LEU A 5 7.43 -46.11 51.92
N THR A 6 6.45 -46.62 52.65
CA THR A 6 6.54 -46.94 54.09
C THR A 6 6.53 -48.45 54.27
N VAL A 7 7.56 -49.00 54.92
CA VAL A 7 7.78 -50.45 55.09
C VAL A 7 7.75 -50.81 56.58
N SER A 8 7.13 -51.95 56.93
CA SER A 8 7.04 -52.45 58.31
C SER A 8 8.19 -53.42 58.67
N ARG A 9 8.33 -53.79 59.95
CA ARG A 9 9.57 -54.36 60.52
C ARG A 9 10.00 -55.73 59.98
N ASP A 10 9.13 -56.47 59.31
CA ASP A 10 9.39 -57.85 58.82
C ASP A 10 9.19 -58.03 57.31
N GLU A 11 9.06 -56.94 56.55
CA GLU A 11 8.77 -56.98 55.11
C GLU A 11 10.01 -56.69 54.26
N ARG A 12 10.33 -57.55 53.30
CA ARG A 12 11.45 -57.34 52.36
C ARG A 12 10.94 -56.74 51.05
N VAL A 13 11.26 -55.47 50.81
CA VAL A 13 10.91 -54.77 49.57
C VAL A 13 12.10 -54.82 48.60
N ALA A 14 11.87 -55.36 47.40
CA ALA A 14 12.84 -55.35 46.31
C ALA A 14 12.46 -54.28 45.28
N LEU A 15 13.26 -53.21 45.20
CA LEU A 15 13.09 -52.14 44.20
C LEU A 15 13.93 -52.46 42.96
N ARG A 16 13.29 -52.67 41.81
CA ARG A 16 13.97 -52.76 40.52
C ARG A 16 14.03 -51.36 39.91
N VAL A 17 15.20 -50.72 40.01
CA VAL A 17 15.48 -49.43 39.38
C VAL A 17 16.16 -49.69 38.04
N THR A 18 15.49 -49.36 36.94
CA THR A 18 16.07 -49.35 35.60
C THR A 18 16.35 -47.91 35.18
N LEU A 19 17.64 -47.56 35.09
CA LEU A 19 18.10 -46.32 34.49
C LEU A 19 18.14 -46.52 32.97
N SER A 20 17.41 -45.69 32.21
CA SER A 20 17.67 -45.58 30.77
C SER A 20 19.00 -44.85 30.59
N ALA A 21 19.91 -45.42 29.80
CA ALA A 21 21.20 -44.82 29.48
C ALA A 21 21.08 -43.70 28.41
N GLU A 22 19.92 -43.56 27.79
CA GLU A 22 19.67 -42.48 26.82
C GLU A 22 19.43 -41.16 27.56
N ALA A 23 20.48 -40.36 27.67
CA ALA A 23 20.30 -38.93 27.78
C ALA A 23 19.50 -38.47 26.55
N ILE A 24 18.35 -37.83 26.76
CA ILE A 24 17.65 -37.12 25.68
C ILE A 24 18.54 -35.94 25.30
N VAL A 25 19.49 -36.19 24.40
CA VAL A 25 20.27 -35.15 23.73
C VAL A 25 19.32 -34.53 22.73
N LEU A 26 18.65 -33.46 23.15
CA LEU A 26 17.90 -32.62 22.21
C LEU A 26 18.92 -32.08 21.20
N GLU A 27 18.65 -32.28 19.91
CA GLU A 27 19.41 -31.63 18.84
C GLU A 27 19.40 -30.12 19.11
N PRO A 28 20.55 -29.43 18.99
CA PRO A 28 20.59 -28.00 19.21
C PRO A 28 19.59 -27.32 18.28
N VAL A 29 18.63 -26.62 18.86
CA VAL A 29 17.68 -25.81 18.10
C VAL A 29 18.46 -24.67 17.47
N GLU A 30 18.83 -24.84 16.20
CA GLU A 30 19.47 -23.79 15.41
C GLU A 30 18.40 -22.77 15.02
N VAL A 31 18.44 -21.60 15.68
CA VAL A 31 17.55 -20.48 15.39
C VAL A 31 18.22 -19.61 14.33
N GLU A 32 17.94 -19.87 13.05
CA GLU A 32 18.31 -18.94 11.97
C GLU A 32 17.35 -17.75 12.00
N VAL A 33 17.81 -16.61 12.52
CA VAL A 33 17.05 -15.36 12.47
C VAL A 33 17.17 -14.76 11.08
N MET A 34 16.06 -14.76 10.34
CA MET A 34 15.98 -14.16 9.02
C MET A 34 15.11 -12.92 9.06
N GLY A 35 15.65 -11.78 8.66
CA GLY A 35 14.85 -10.57 8.46
C GLY A 35 13.79 -10.78 7.38
N ASP A 36 12.63 -10.15 7.53
CA ASP A 36 11.55 -10.23 6.54
C ASP A 36 11.98 -9.74 5.15
N GLU A 37 12.88 -8.77 5.08
CA GLU A 37 13.47 -8.31 3.82
C GLU A 37 14.25 -9.42 3.13
N THR A 38 15.04 -10.20 3.89
CA THR A 38 15.79 -11.35 3.39
C THR A 38 14.85 -12.47 2.94
N ARG A 39 13.74 -12.71 3.66
CA ARG A 39 12.70 -13.64 3.23
C ARG A 39 12.04 -13.21 1.91
N ARG A 40 11.65 -11.93 1.80
CA ARG A 40 11.07 -11.38 0.56
C ARG A 40 12.08 -11.43 -0.59
N ALA A 41 13.35 -11.13 -0.33
CA ALA A 41 14.43 -11.22 -1.29
C ALA A 41 14.57 -12.63 -1.86
N ARG A 42 14.56 -13.66 -1.00
CA ARG A 42 14.59 -15.08 -1.42
C ARG A 42 13.33 -15.48 -2.19
N GLY A 43 12.16 -14.95 -1.82
CA GLY A 43 10.88 -15.25 -2.45
C GLY A 43 10.70 -14.74 -3.89
N LEU A 44 11.58 -13.86 -4.38
CA LEU A 44 11.47 -13.28 -5.74
C LEU A 44 11.92 -14.24 -6.85
N GLY A 45 12.52 -15.39 -6.53
CA GLY A 45 12.97 -16.38 -7.51
C GLY A 45 14.09 -15.88 -8.46
N ARG A 46 14.68 -14.71 -8.18
CA ARG A 46 15.77 -14.10 -8.95
C ARG A 46 16.91 -13.66 -8.03
N ALA A 47 18.13 -13.64 -8.56
CA ALA A 47 19.29 -13.17 -7.82
C ALA A 47 19.18 -11.65 -7.57
N GLN A 48 19.17 -11.23 -6.30
CA GLN A 48 19.28 -9.81 -5.95
C GLN A 48 20.74 -9.38 -5.90
N ARG A 49 21.09 -8.36 -6.70
CA ARG A 49 22.40 -7.70 -6.64
C ARG A 49 22.22 -6.35 -5.94
N ARG A 50 21.95 -6.41 -4.63
CA ARG A 50 21.72 -5.22 -3.81
C ARG A 50 22.80 -5.10 -2.75
N LEU A 51 23.31 -3.89 -2.57
CA LEU A 51 24.20 -3.51 -1.47
C LEU A 51 23.49 -2.49 -0.58
N THR A 52 23.62 -2.68 0.72
CA THR A 52 23.08 -1.80 1.76
C THR A 52 24.18 -0.86 2.29
N ALA A 53 23.78 0.22 2.96
CA ALA A 53 24.71 1.13 3.63
C ALA A 53 25.67 0.39 4.59
N VAL A 54 25.21 -0.67 5.26
CA VAL A 54 26.03 -1.50 6.16
C VAL A 54 27.17 -2.20 5.42
N GLU A 55 26.89 -2.74 4.24
CA GLU A 55 27.88 -3.43 3.40
C GLU A 55 28.85 -2.44 2.74
N LEU A 56 28.42 -1.19 2.52
CA LEU A 56 29.24 -0.13 1.94
C LEU A 56 30.13 0.59 2.97
N ALA A 57 29.77 0.57 4.26
CA ALA A 57 30.50 1.26 5.33
C ALA A 57 31.99 0.87 5.49
N PRO A 58 32.43 -0.38 5.26
CA PRO A 58 33.86 -0.72 5.25
C PRO A 58 34.64 -0.05 4.12
N ILE A 59 34.00 0.20 2.98
CA ILE A 59 34.62 0.77 1.77
C ILE A 59 34.73 2.28 1.88
N ASP A 60 33.72 2.92 2.46
CA ASP A 60 33.76 4.36 2.77
C ASP A 60 34.99 4.70 3.63
N ARG A 61 35.31 3.85 4.61
CA ARG A 61 36.50 4.00 5.47
C ARG A 61 37.83 3.82 4.75
N SER A 62 37.88 3.09 3.64
CA SER A 62 39.12 2.87 2.88
C SER A 62 39.39 3.95 1.83
N GLY A 63 38.47 4.90 1.62
CA GLY A 63 38.60 5.95 0.60
C GLY A 63 38.58 5.42 -0.83
N GLU A 64 38.08 4.20 -1.04
CA GLU A 64 38.00 3.58 -2.36
C GLU A 64 36.81 4.16 -3.14
N HIS A 65 36.97 4.35 -4.46
CA HIS A 65 35.88 4.82 -5.30
C HIS A 65 34.73 3.80 -5.35
N LEU A 66 33.49 4.31 -5.31
CA LEU A 66 32.28 3.48 -5.39
C LEU A 66 32.28 2.53 -6.59
N VAL A 67 32.80 2.97 -7.73
CA VAL A 67 32.84 2.16 -8.96
C VAL A 67 33.66 0.87 -8.76
N ASN A 68 34.79 0.94 -8.05
CA ASN A 68 35.62 -0.23 -7.75
C ASN A 68 34.96 -1.15 -6.71
N ALA A 69 34.31 -0.53 -5.72
CA ALA A 69 33.52 -1.22 -4.72
C ALA A 69 32.40 -2.07 -5.34
N LEU A 70 31.65 -1.49 -6.29
CA LEU A 70 30.60 -2.18 -7.03
C LEU A 70 31.16 -3.35 -7.85
N ALA A 71 32.32 -3.20 -8.47
CA ALA A 71 32.96 -4.28 -9.21
C ALA A 71 33.39 -5.45 -8.33
N ARG A 72 33.78 -5.17 -7.08
CA ARG A 72 34.22 -6.18 -6.10
C ARG A 72 33.05 -6.88 -5.43
N LEU A 73 32.02 -6.12 -5.06
CA LEU A 73 30.91 -6.61 -4.24
C LEU A 73 29.72 -7.12 -5.06
N MET A 74 29.50 -6.62 -6.28
CA MET A 74 28.36 -7.04 -7.11
C MET A 74 28.79 -8.00 -8.22
N PRO A 75 28.29 -9.25 -8.23
CA PRO A 75 28.60 -10.20 -9.28
C PRO A 75 27.98 -9.75 -10.62
N GLY A 76 28.76 -9.88 -11.69
CA GLY A 76 28.33 -9.52 -13.05
C GLY A 76 28.63 -8.07 -13.45
N ILE A 77 29.21 -7.27 -12.56
CA ILE A 77 29.76 -5.95 -12.88
C ILE A 77 31.27 -6.09 -13.13
N ARG A 78 31.80 -5.33 -14.09
CA ARG A 78 33.23 -5.15 -14.28
C ARG A 78 33.55 -3.68 -14.50
N VAL A 79 34.75 -3.29 -14.06
CA VAL A 79 35.29 -1.96 -14.32
C VAL A 79 36.42 -2.08 -15.31
N ARG A 80 36.34 -1.30 -16.37
CA ARG A 80 37.41 -1.12 -17.34
C ARG A 80 38.10 0.20 -17.01
N SER A 81 39.30 0.11 -16.45
CA SER A 81 40.13 1.29 -16.23
C SER A 81 40.51 1.89 -17.58
N GLY A 82 39.97 3.06 -17.90
CA GLY A 82 40.61 3.94 -18.89
C GLY A 82 41.98 4.34 -18.33
N ARG A 83 43.02 4.29 -19.16
CA ARG A 83 44.44 4.64 -18.91
C ARG A 83 44.70 5.28 -17.52
N SER A 84 45.51 4.57 -16.73
CA SER A 84 45.94 4.81 -15.34
C SER A 84 46.38 6.25 -14.99
N GLN A 85 45.45 7.19 -14.98
CA GLN A 85 45.66 8.56 -14.51
C GLN A 85 44.63 8.90 -13.43
N PRO A 86 45.06 9.47 -12.29
CA PRO A 86 44.15 10.01 -11.28
C PRO A 86 43.19 11.02 -11.90
N GLY A 87 41.89 10.92 -11.57
CA GLY A 87 40.85 11.83 -12.06
C GLY A 87 40.12 11.41 -13.35
N GLN A 88 40.49 10.28 -13.95
CA GLN A 88 39.75 9.72 -15.09
C GLN A 88 38.48 8.97 -14.64
N ILE A 89 37.39 9.14 -15.38
CA ILE A 89 36.12 8.46 -15.12
C ILE A 89 36.27 6.97 -15.47
N LEU A 90 36.09 6.12 -14.47
CA LEU A 90 36.14 4.66 -14.62
C LEU A 90 34.91 4.16 -15.38
N CYS A 91 35.14 3.31 -16.38
CA CYS A 91 34.06 2.72 -17.16
C CYS A 91 33.51 1.48 -16.45
N ILE A 92 32.26 1.53 -15.97
CA ILE A 92 31.55 0.39 -15.38
C ILE A 92 30.63 -0.26 -16.41
N GLU A 93 30.68 -1.58 -16.54
CA GLU A 93 29.90 -2.34 -17.54
C GLU A 93 29.41 -3.65 -16.92
N PHE A 94 28.23 -4.12 -17.34
CA PHE A 94 27.81 -5.49 -17.03
C PHE A 94 28.58 -6.50 -17.91
N ARG A 95 28.78 -7.72 -17.41
CA ARG A 95 29.48 -8.80 -18.14
C ARG A 95 28.73 -9.25 -19.40
N ASP A 96 27.40 -9.10 -19.42
CA ASP A 96 26.51 -9.52 -20.50
C ASP A 96 25.91 -8.31 -21.25
N PRO A 97 26.67 -7.56 -22.08
CA PRO A 97 26.10 -6.42 -22.77
C PRO A 97 25.06 -6.87 -23.82
N ALA A 98 23.88 -6.24 -23.85
CA ALA A 98 22.87 -6.54 -24.89
C ALA A 98 23.23 -5.96 -26.26
N THR A 99 24.27 -5.11 -26.33
CA THR A 99 24.74 -4.48 -27.57
C THR A 99 26.11 -5.04 -27.93
N LEU A 100 26.32 -5.46 -29.19
CA LEU A 100 27.63 -5.87 -29.72
C LEU A 100 28.34 -4.73 -30.47
N ILE A 101 27.62 -3.64 -30.74
CA ILE A 101 28.08 -2.51 -31.55
C ILE A 101 28.71 -1.44 -30.64
N GLY A 102 29.85 -0.88 -31.06
CA GLY A 102 30.52 0.25 -30.41
C GLY A 102 31.71 -0.15 -29.53
N GLY A 103 32.90 0.31 -29.91
CA GLY A 103 34.17 0.15 -29.17
C GLY A 103 34.32 1.10 -27.97
N GLY A 104 33.20 1.55 -27.39
CA GLY A 104 33.14 2.53 -26.30
C GLY A 104 32.82 1.93 -24.93
N CYS A 105 32.58 2.79 -23.94
CA CYS A 105 32.09 2.38 -22.62
C CYS A 105 30.57 2.09 -22.69
N ARG A 106 30.16 0.85 -22.45
CA ARG A 106 28.76 0.41 -22.35
C ARG A 106 28.24 0.59 -20.93
N ALA A 107 28.24 1.85 -20.49
CA ALA A 107 27.79 2.19 -19.16
C ALA A 107 26.30 1.86 -18.98
N PRO A 108 25.91 1.31 -17.81
CA PRO A 108 24.50 1.16 -17.47
C PRO A 108 23.86 2.52 -17.22
N LEU A 109 22.54 2.56 -17.33
CA LEU A 109 21.78 3.73 -16.89
C LEU A 109 21.86 3.84 -15.37
N VAL A 110 22.13 5.03 -14.85
CA VAL A 110 22.14 5.30 -13.41
C VAL A 110 20.91 6.10 -13.04
N ILE A 111 20.21 5.62 -12.01
CA ILE A 111 19.02 6.25 -11.47
C ILE A 111 19.30 6.54 -9.99
N VAL A 112 19.21 7.81 -9.60
CA VAL A 112 19.34 8.22 -8.19
C VAL A 112 17.98 8.71 -7.74
N ASP A 113 17.42 8.09 -6.70
CA ASP A 113 16.12 8.47 -6.13
C ASP A 113 15.01 8.60 -7.19
N ASN A 114 14.95 7.62 -8.09
CA ASN A 114 14.02 7.55 -9.22
C ASN A 114 14.23 8.60 -10.33
N VAL A 115 15.31 9.38 -10.28
CA VAL A 115 15.70 10.34 -11.31
C VAL A 115 16.84 9.78 -12.15
N ARG A 116 16.61 9.68 -13.47
CA ARG A 116 17.62 9.26 -14.44
C ARG A 116 18.72 10.30 -14.52
N GLN A 117 19.96 9.87 -14.34
CA GLN A 117 21.12 10.74 -14.41
C GLN A 117 21.56 10.91 -15.87
N ALA A 118 21.77 12.15 -16.30
CA ALA A 118 22.24 12.44 -17.66
C ALA A 118 23.64 11.86 -17.91
N ASN A 119 24.51 11.87 -16.89
CA ASN A 119 25.84 11.26 -16.95
C ASN A 119 26.06 10.33 -15.76
N GLY A 120 25.56 9.11 -15.88
CA GLY A 120 25.58 8.13 -14.77
C GLY A 120 26.98 7.79 -14.26
N LEU A 121 27.99 7.75 -15.13
CA LEU A 121 29.37 7.46 -14.71
C LEU A 121 29.94 8.58 -13.83
N VAL A 122 29.67 9.84 -14.18
CA VAL A 122 30.07 10.97 -13.34
C VAL A 122 29.36 10.89 -11.99
N THR A 123 28.04 10.66 -12.00
CA THR A 123 27.26 10.51 -10.76
C THR A 123 27.81 9.39 -9.86
N LEU A 124 28.15 8.22 -10.41
CA LEU A 124 28.73 7.13 -9.63
C LEU A 124 30.11 7.46 -9.05
N ASN A 125 30.86 8.35 -9.69
CA ASN A 125 32.19 8.72 -9.25
C ASN A 125 32.18 9.89 -8.25
N THR A 126 31.16 10.76 -8.30
CA THR A 126 31.06 11.96 -7.45
C THR A 126 30.14 11.78 -6.25
N LEU A 127 29.25 10.79 -6.26
CA LEU A 127 28.33 10.54 -5.15
C LEU A 127 29.08 9.96 -3.94
N PRO A 128 29.09 10.63 -2.77
CA PRO A 128 29.73 10.11 -1.57
C PRO A 128 29.04 8.83 -1.09
N ILE A 129 29.84 7.82 -0.70
CA ILE A 129 29.30 6.52 -0.22
C ILE A 129 28.47 6.72 1.06
N ALA A 130 28.89 7.64 1.94
CA ALA A 130 28.15 8.01 3.14
C ALA A 130 26.70 8.48 2.89
N ASN A 131 26.40 9.00 1.68
CA ASN A 131 25.06 9.46 1.33
C ASN A 131 24.21 8.37 0.67
N ILE A 132 24.68 7.13 0.62
CA ILE A 132 24.00 6.03 -0.06
C ILE A 132 23.33 5.13 0.98
N HIS A 133 22.01 4.98 0.85
CA HIS A 133 21.22 4.04 1.65
C HIS A 133 21.28 2.62 1.06
N SER A 134 21.04 2.49 -0.25
CA SER A 134 21.22 1.21 -0.94
C SER A 134 21.51 1.38 -2.43
N ILE A 135 22.13 0.36 -3.02
CA ILE A 135 22.42 0.27 -4.45
C ILE A 135 21.88 -1.05 -4.96
N GLU A 136 21.06 -1.03 -5.99
CA GLU A 136 20.58 -2.22 -6.70
C GLU A 136 21.09 -2.21 -8.15
N ALA A 137 21.76 -3.27 -8.56
CA ALA A 137 22.22 -3.46 -9.93
C ALA A 137 21.33 -4.47 -10.67
N LEU A 138 20.70 -4.01 -11.74
CA LEU A 138 19.83 -4.82 -12.59
C LEU A 138 20.57 -5.19 -13.86
N SER A 139 20.59 -6.49 -14.15
CA SER A 139 21.11 -7.00 -15.41
C SER A 139 20.34 -6.42 -16.61
N PRO A 140 20.92 -6.37 -17.81
CA PRO A 140 20.24 -5.86 -19.01
C PRO A 140 18.85 -6.47 -19.27
N GLY A 141 18.68 -7.77 -19.01
CA GLY A 141 17.38 -8.45 -19.12
C GLY A 141 16.35 -7.95 -18.10
N GLU A 142 16.72 -7.86 -16.83
CA GLU A 142 15.85 -7.35 -15.76
C GLU A 142 15.53 -5.86 -15.93
N ALA A 143 16.54 -5.10 -16.37
CA ALA A 143 16.44 -3.68 -16.57
C ALA A 143 15.50 -3.36 -17.73
N GLY A 144 15.55 -4.09 -18.85
CA GLY A 144 14.63 -3.94 -19.97
C GLY A 144 13.16 -4.07 -19.55
N VAL A 145 12.84 -5.02 -18.67
CA VAL A 145 11.48 -5.21 -18.14
C VAL A 145 11.07 -4.05 -17.22
N ARG A 146 11.96 -3.56 -16.36
CA ARG A 146 11.63 -2.55 -15.34
C ARG A 146 11.70 -1.11 -15.84
N TYR A 147 12.59 -0.82 -16.79
CA TYR A 147 12.97 0.55 -17.20
C TYR A 147 12.90 0.80 -18.72
N GLY A 148 12.58 -0.22 -19.54
CA GLY A 148 12.25 -0.08 -20.96
C GLY A 148 13.44 -0.06 -21.93
N ALA A 149 13.22 0.42 -23.15
CA ALA A 149 14.17 0.33 -24.27
C ALA A 149 15.53 1.03 -24.07
N GLY A 150 15.64 1.94 -23.09
CA GLY A 150 16.87 2.68 -22.77
C GLY A 150 17.82 1.97 -21.78
N SER A 151 17.49 0.77 -21.31
CA SER A 151 18.27 0.05 -20.29
C SER A 151 18.97 -1.22 -20.80
N GLY A 152 19.22 -1.31 -22.10
CA GLY A 152 19.89 -2.47 -22.72
C GLY A 152 21.34 -2.73 -22.25
N ASN A 153 21.97 -1.79 -21.54
CA ASN A 153 23.28 -2.00 -20.92
C ASN A 153 23.20 -2.27 -19.40
N GLY A 154 21.99 -2.45 -18.86
CA GLY A 154 21.73 -2.62 -17.42
C GLY A 154 21.38 -1.30 -16.73
N VAL A 155 20.93 -1.38 -15.48
CA VAL A 155 20.56 -0.22 -14.65
C VAL A 155 21.20 -0.35 -13.27
N ILE A 156 21.76 0.74 -12.77
CA ILE A 156 22.17 0.87 -11.37
C ILE A 156 21.22 1.86 -10.70
N VAL A 157 20.45 1.38 -9.74
CA VAL A 157 19.53 2.18 -8.94
C VAL A 157 20.21 2.50 -7.62
N ILE A 158 20.28 3.79 -7.30
CA ILE A 158 20.84 4.29 -6.06
C ILE A 158 19.73 4.98 -5.29
N GLU A 159 19.68 4.67 -4.01
CA GLU A 159 18.80 5.29 -3.04
C GLU A 159 19.68 6.04 -2.07
N THR A 160 19.47 7.35 -1.94
CA THR A 160 20.26 8.16 -1.02
C THR A 160 19.69 8.12 0.39
N VAL A 161 20.55 8.40 1.37
CA VAL A 161 20.14 8.63 2.75
C VAL A 161 19.33 9.92 2.77
N SER A 162 18.00 9.80 2.82
CA SER A 162 17.14 10.94 3.06
C SER A 162 16.89 11.07 4.57
N ALA A 163 16.84 12.31 5.09
CA ALA A 163 16.35 12.59 6.45
C ALA A 163 14.88 12.14 6.65
N ALA A 164 14.23 11.66 5.59
CA ALA A 164 12.89 11.13 5.54
C ALA A 164 12.86 9.59 5.41
N LEU A 165 13.93 8.86 5.76
CA LEU A 165 13.90 7.39 5.82
C LEU A 165 12.91 6.81 6.85
N ASP A 166 12.16 7.67 7.55
CA ASP A 166 10.95 7.32 8.32
C ASP A 166 9.63 7.52 7.53
N ARG A 167 9.69 7.79 6.22
CA ARG A 167 8.52 7.83 5.34
C ARG A 167 8.64 6.78 4.25
N PRO A 168 7.66 5.85 4.12
CA PRO A 168 7.70 4.83 3.09
C PRO A 168 7.68 5.48 1.70
N ARG A 169 8.61 5.03 0.86
CA ARG A 169 8.85 5.42 -0.53
C ARG A 169 7.56 5.73 -1.28
N THR A 170 7.51 6.91 -1.90
CA THR A 170 6.53 7.21 -2.96
C THR A 170 7.08 6.70 -4.29
N GLY A 171 6.71 5.47 -4.66
CA GLY A 171 6.64 5.09 -6.08
C GLY A 171 5.56 5.93 -6.80
N PRO A 172 5.23 5.65 -8.08
CA PRO A 172 4.08 6.28 -8.71
C PRO A 172 2.89 6.14 -7.75
N THR A 173 2.34 7.27 -7.30
CA THR A 173 1.28 7.27 -6.30
C THR A 173 0.10 6.55 -6.93
N SER A 174 -0.04 5.28 -6.58
CA SER A 174 -1.27 4.55 -6.84
C SER A 174 -2.39 5.46 -6.34
N ARG A 175 -3.35 5.78 -7.22
CA ARG A 175 -4.57 6.51 -6.81
C ARG A 175 -5.33 5.74 -5.71
N ILE A 176 -5.01 4.46 -5.55
CA ILE A 176 -5.57 3.53 -4.57
C ILE A 176 -4.60 3.36 -3.39
N TYR A 177 -5.11 3.46 -2.19
CA TYR A 177 -4.35 3.28 -0.96
C TYR A 177 -3.82 1.85 -0.79
N GLU A 178 -2.54 1.73 -0.42
CA GLU A 178 -1.87 0.45 -0.19
C GLU A 178 -2.11 -0.03 1.25
N TRP A 179 -2.92 -1.08 1.42
CA TRP A 179 -3.29 -1.60 2.74
C TRP A 179 -2.22 -2.47 3.41
N SER A 180 -1.17 -2.88 2.69
CA SER A 180 -0.08 -3.67 3.25
C SER A 180 0.77 -2.90 4.27
N VAL A 181 0.67 -1.57 4.30
CA VAL A 181 1.39 -0.73 5.27
C VAL A 181 0.63 -0.51 6.58
N GLU A 182 -0.65 -0.86 6.65
CA GLU A 182 -1.46 -0.69 7.86
C GLU A 182 -1.25 -1.88 8.81
N PRO A 183 -1.06 -1.64 10.12
CA PRO A 183 -0.93 -2.71 11.10
C PRO A 183 -2.24 -3.46 11.34
N GLU A 184 -3.38 -2.77 11.17
CA GLU A 184 -4.72 -3.32 11.38
C GLU A 184 -5.50 -3.45 10.06
N PRO A 185 -6.34 -4.50 9.92
CA PRO A 185 -7.22 -4.61 8.77
C PRO A 185 -8.28 -3.51 8.78
N TYR A 186 -8.80 -3.20 7.59
CA TYR A 186 -9.87 -2.21 7.47
C TYR A 186 -11.11 -2.59 8.29
N PRO A 187 -11.68 -1.67 9.10
CA PRO A 187 -12.79 -1.96 10.00
C PRO A 187 -14.13 -2.03 9.26
N TRP A 188 -14.30 -3.03 8.39
CA TRP A 188 -15.47 -3.19 7.52
C TRP A 188 -16.80 -3.13 8.26
N ALA A 189 -16.99 -3.97 9.29
CA ALA A 189 -18.26 -4.08 10.00
C ALA A 189 -18.64 -2.75 10.68
N ARG A 190 -17.66 -2.11 11.33
CA ARG A 190 -17.86 -0.83 12.01
C ARG A 190 -18.20 0.27 11.00
N ASN A 191 -17.46 0.37 9.90
CA ASN A 191 -17.69 1.39 8.89
C ASN A 191 -19.01 1.20 8.16
N LEU A 192 -19.34 -0.02 7.71
CA LEU A 192 -20.63 -0.31 7.09
C LEU A 192 -21.79 -0.04 8.04
N GLY A 193 -21.70 -0.49 9.29
CA GLY A 193 -22.73 -0.22 10.29
C GLY A 193 -22.97 1.28 10.51
N THR A 194 -21.88 2.06 10.61
CA THR A 194 -22.01 3.52 10.74
C THR A 194 -22.49 4.22 9.48
N ALA A 195 -22.10 3.74 8.30
CA ALA A 195 -22.57 4.28 7.02
C ALA A 195 -24.09 4.05 6.85
N VAL A 196 -24.56 2.84 7.16
CA VAL A 196 -26.00 2.51 7.10
C VAL A 196 -26.79 3.35 8.11
N ALA A 197 -26.33 3.44 9.37
CA ALA A 197 -27.00 4.24 10.39
C ALA A 197 -27.03 5.75 10.03
N ALA A 198 -25.91 6.27 9.52
CA ALA A 198 -25.81 7.66 9.09
C ALA A 198 -26.71 7.98 7.88
N ASN A 199 -26.80 7.04 6.93
CA ASN A 199 -27.65 7.16 5.76
C ASN A 199 -29.13 7.19 6.16
N ALA A 200 -29.56 6.25 7.01
CA ALA A 200 -30.92 6.21 7.53
C ALA A 200 -31.29 7.48 8.31
N ALA A 201 -30.40 7.95 9.19
CA ALA A 201 -30.61 9.20 9.92
C ALA A 201 -30.69 10.42 8.98
N GLY A 202 -29.83 10.48 7.95
CA GLY A 202 -29.84 11.54 6.96
C GLY A 202 -31.09 11.53 6.07
N LEU A 203 -31.60 10.36 5.70
CA LEU A 203 -32.86 10.22 4.95
C LEU A 203 -34.05 10.68 5.80
N LEU A 204 -34.12 10.26 7.06
CA LEU A 204 -35.16 10.70 8.00
C LEU A 204 -35.11 12.22 8.25
N ALA A 205 -33.91 12.78 8.43
CA ALA A 205 -33.73 14.22 8.59
C ALA A 205 -34.13 14.97 7.31
N GLY A 206 -33.72 14.48 6.13
CA GLY A 206 -34.11 15.01 4.84
C GLY A 206 -35.63 15.03 4.65
N TYR A 207 -36.29 13.91 4.93
CA TYR A 207 -37.76 13.76 4.92
C TYR A 207 -38.45 14.73 5.89
N ALA A 208 -37.95 14.84 7.12
CA ALA A 208 -38.52 15.73 8.13
C ALA A 208 -38.40 17.21 7.76
N LEU A 209 -37.31 17.59 7.09
CA LEU A 209 -37.08 18.96 6.60
C LEU A 209 -37.91 19.27 5.36
N SER A 210 -38.24 18.26 4.54
CA SER A 210 -38.92 18.44 3.27
C SER A 210 -40.43 18.29 3.31
N ARG A 211 -40.98 17.52 4.27
CA ARG A 211 -42.43 17.24 4.39
C ARG A 211 -43.33 18.48 4.46
N SER A 212 -42.80 19.60 4.94
CA SER A 212 -43.55 20.87 5.05
C SER A 212 -43.62 21.65 3.74
N CYS A 213 -42.74 21.37 2.78
CA CYS A 213 -42.65 22.09 1.51
C CYS A 213 -42.89 21.22 0.27
N LEU A 214 -42.77 19.89 0.39
CA LEU A 214 -43.02 18.92 -0.68
C LEU A 214 -44.29 18.11 -0.40
N SER A 215 -45.19 18.05 -1.39
CA SER A 215 -46.19 16.99 -1.45
C SER A 215 -45.58 15.80 -2.19
N TYR A 216 -45.61 14.61 -1.58
CA TYR A 216 -45.03 13.41 -2.18
C TYR A 216 -45.84 12.88 -3.38
N GLU A 217 -47.10 13.31 -3.53
CA GLU A 217 -47.95 13.04 -4.71
C GLU A 217 -47.44 13.71 -6.00
N THR A 218 -46.59 14.73 -5.93
CA THR A 218 -46.23 15.57 -7.11
C THR A 218 -44.74 15.57 -7.44
N LEU A 219 -43.98 14.56 -6.99
CA LEU A 219 -42.55 14.49 -7.32
C LEU A 219 -42.29 14.10 -8.79
N SER A 220 -43.35 13.73 -9.51
CA SER A 220 -43.42 13.39 -10.93
C SER A 220 -43.21 14.62 -11.82
N LEU A 221 -41.99 15.14 -11.95
CA LEU A 221 -41.57 16.15 -12.97
C LEU A 221 -42.38 17.47 -13.06
N HIS A 222 -43.47 17.64 -12.31
CA HIS A 222 -44.35 18.79 -12.35
C HIS A 222 -43.83 19.83 -11.36
N PHE A 223 -43.19 20.87 -11.90
CA PHE A 223 -42.56 21.96 -11.17
C PHE A 223 -43.56 22.87 -10.40
N THR A 224 -44.85 22.56 -10.36
CA THR A 224 -45.86 23.63 -10.34
C THR A 224 -46.60 23.86 -9.02
N GLU A 225 -46.56 22.99 -8.01
CA GLU A 225 -47.27 23.27 -6.74
C GLU A 225 -46.43 23.00 -5.50
N ALA A 226 -45.52 23.92 -5.21
CA ALA A 226 -44.84 23.96 -3.93
C ALA A 226 -45.71 24.68 -2.89
N ARG A 227 -45.94 24.04 -1.73
CA ARG A 227 -46.59 24.71 -0.58
C ARG A 227 -45.76 25.88 -0.02
N CYS A 228 -44.49 25.93 -0.38
CA CYS A 228 -43.52 26.97 0.00
C CYS A 228 -43.01 27.73 -1.23
N GLY A 229 -42.50 28.95 -1.04
CA GLY A 229 -41.86 29.72 -2.12
C GLY A 229 -40.68 29.00 -2.77
N PHE A 230 -40.33 29.38 -4.00
CA PHE A 230 -39.33 28.71 -4.86
C PHE A 230 -38.01 28.37 -4.16
N ALA A 231 -37.45 29.31 -3.38
CA ALA A 231 -36.19 29.11 -2.67
C ALA A 231 -36.30 28.03 -1.57
N ALA A 232 -37.39 28.06 -0.79
CA ALA A 232 -37.65 27.07 0.26
C ALA A 232 -37.96 25.68 -0.31
N ASN A 233 -38.71 25.61 -1.42
CA ASN A 233 -38.93 24.36 -2.14
C ASN A 233 -37.60 23.76 -2.64
N THR A 234 -36.81 24.54 -3.36
CA THR A 234 -35.52 24.10 -3.91
C THR A 234 -34.56 23.67 -2.80
N GLY A 235 -34.45 24.43 -1.71
CA GLY A 235 -33.64 24.09 -0.55
C GLY A 235 -34.08 22.79 0.11
N SER A 236 -35.39 22.57 0.27
CA SER A 236 -35.94 21.35 0.87
C SER A 236 -35.69 20.10 0.02
N ARG A 237 -35.71 20.21 -1.32
CA ARG A 237 -35.33 19.13 -2.24
C ARG A 237 -33.85 18.81 -2.14
N LEU A 238 -33.00 19.84 -2.11
CA LEU A 238 -31.56 19.66 -1.94
C LEU A 238 -31.21 19.00 -0.60
N ALA A 239 -31.98 19.29 0.47
CA ALA A 239 -31.78 18.68 1.77
C ALA A 239 -31.99 17.16 1.77
N ILE A 240 -33.00 16.65 1.06
CA ILE A 240 -33.23 15.19 0.91
C ILE A 240 -32.03 14.50 0.27
N TYR A 241 -31.44 15.11 -0.76
CA TYR A 241 -30.30 14.52 -1.47
C TYR A 241 -28.98 14.70 -0.73
N ALA A 242 -28.75 15.84 -0.08
CA ALA A 242 -27.47 16.16 0.53
C ALA A 242 -27.29 15.60 1.94
N ALA A 243 -28.35 15.56 2.76
CA ALA A 243 -28.26 15.17 4.16
C ALA A 243 -27.72 13.74 4.38
N PRO A 244 -28.17 12.71 3.65
CA PRO A 244 -27.59 11.37 3.75
C PRO A 244 -26.10 11.35 3.37
N GLN A 245 -25.72 12.12 2.35
CA GLN A 245 -24.37 12.11 1.77
C GLN A 245 -23.33 12.73 2.70
N ILE A 246 -23.68 13.87 3.29
CA ILE A 246 -22.81 14.57 4.24
C ILE A 246 -22.66 13.75 5.52
N GLY A 247 -23.76 13.21 6.05
CA GLY A 247 -23.74 12.39 7.26
C GLY A 247 -22.87 11.14 7.12
N VAL A 248 -23.08 10.40 6.03
CA VAL A 248 -22.30 9.19 5.70
C VAL A 248 -20.82 9.55 5.50
N GLY A 249 -20.51 10.54 4.67
CA GLY A 249 -19.14 10.96 4.39
C GLY A 249 -18.39 11.42 5.64
N TYR A 250 -19.05 12.16 6.54
CA TYR A 250 -18.44 12.62 7.80
C TYR A 250 -18.16 11.48 8.77
N LEU A 251 -19.17 10.62 9.02
CA LEU A 251 -19.05 9.56 10.02
C LEU A 251 -18.13 8.42 9.56
N THR A 252 -18.16 8.04 8.28
CA THR A 252 -17.24 7.03 7.73
C THR A 252 -15.77 7.44 7.85
N VAL A 253 -15.44 8.70 7.59
CA VAL A 253 -14.07 9.22 7.76
C VAL A 253 -13.65 9.23 9.23
N ARG A 254 -14.57 9.57 10.14
CA ARG A 254 -14.26 9.67 11.57
C ARG A 254 -14.07 8.30 12.21
N VAL A 255 -14.90 7.33 11.83
CA VAL A 255 -14.93 5.99 12.40
C VAL A 255 -13.94 5.06 11.71
N GLY A 256 -13.71 5.26 10.42
CA GLY A 256 -12.80 4.44 9.63
C GLY A 256 -11.34 4.82 9.76
N ALA A 257 -11.03 5.99 10.31
CA ALA A 257 -9.66 6.45 10.43
C ALA A 257 -8.77 5.48 11.22
N THR A 258 -7.56 5.26 10.71
CA THR A 258 -6.51 4.48 11.35
C THR A 258 -5.39 5.43 11.80
N ASP A 259 -4.35 4.89 12.43
CA ASP A 259 -3.19 5.68 12.84
C ASP A 259 -2.42 6.22 11.63
N LEU A 260 -2.35 5.46 10.53
CA LEU A 260 -1.55 5.81 9.36
C LEU A 260 -2.37 6.43 8.22
N SER A 261 -3.69 6.31 8.20
CA SER A 261 -4.48 6.84 7.08
C SER A 261 -5.88 7.34 7.43
N ARG A 262 -6.39 8.19 6.53
CA ARG A 262 -7.71 8.81 6.65
C ARG A 262 -8.37 8.92 5.28
N GLY A 263 -9.67 8.61 5.22
CA GLY A 263 -10.49 8.85 4.05
C GLY A 263 -10.80 10.33 3.82
N SER A 264 -11.50 10.62 2.73
CA SER A 264 -11.94 11.97 2.37
C SER A 264 -13.46 12.05 2.40
N MET A 265 -13.99 12.97 3.20
CA MET A 265 -15.44 13.16 3.35
C MET A 265 -16.11 13.43 2.00
N TRP A 266 -15.48 14.29 1.18
CA TRP A 266 -16.03 14.67 -0.13
C TRP A 266 -16.01 13.54 -1.15
N ARG A 267 -14.97 12.69 -1.13
CA ARG A 267 -14.92 11.51 -2.03
C ARG A 267 -15.93 10.44 -1.62
N ASN A 268 -16.08 10.23 -0.31
CA ASN A 268 -17.06 9.30 0.26
C ASN A 268 -18.50 9.76 -0.06
N ALA A 269 -18.79 11.05 0.15
CA ALA A 269 -20.09 11.65 -0.18
C ALA A 269 -20.38 11.61 -1.69
N ALA A 270 -19.39 11.91 -2.55
CA ALA A 270 -19.55 11.81 -3.99
C ALA A 270 -19.85 10.37 -4.44
N ALA A 271 -19.16 9.39 -3.88
CA ALA A 271 -19.37 7.98 -4.20
C ALA A 271 -20.76 7.48 -3.76
N SER A 272 -21.23 7.89 -2.58
CA SER A 272 -22.58 7.55 -2.14
C SER A 272 -23.67 8.27 -2.94
N ALA A 273 -23.41 9.46 -3.48
CA ALA A 273 -24.38 10.21 -4.27
C ALA A 273 -24.70 9.53 -5.61
N ILE A 274 -23.74 8.78 -6.18
CA ILE A 274 -23.91 7.99 -7.41
C ILE A 274 -25.09 7.01 -7.27
N PHE A 275 -25.30 6.46 -6.07
CA PHE A 275 -26.38 5.52 -5.82
C PHE A 275 -27.59 6.18 -5.15
N SER A 276 -27.38 7.13 -4.25
CA SER A 276 -28.50 7.73 -3.51
C SER A 276 -29.38 8.59 -4.38
N VAL A 277 -28.83 9.39 -5.30
CA VAL A 277 -29.62 10.32 -6.11
C VAL A 277 -30.55 9.57 -7.07
N PRO A 278 -30.07 8.67 -7.95
CA PRO A 278 -30.96 7.87 -8.77
C PRO A 278 -31.83 6.95 -7.90
N GLY A 279 -31.30 6.40 -6.81
CA GLY A 279 -32.08 5.56 -5.89
C GLY A 279 -33.30 6.28 -5.31
N ILE A 280 -33.12 7.51 -4.82
CA ILE A 280 -34.22 8.34 -4.30
C ILE A 280 -35.21 8.70 -5.42
N VAL A 281 -34.73 9.00 -6.62
CA VAL A 281 -35.62 9.29 -7.76
C VAL A 281 -36.47 8.08 -8.14
N LEU A 282 -35.86 6.90 -8.31
CA LEU A 282 -36.56 5.66 -8.61
C LEU A 282 -37.45 5.18 -7.46
N ALA A 283 -37.08 5.42 -6.20
CA ALA A 283 -37.91 5.07 -5.05
C ALA A 283 -39.20 5.90 -4.97
N LEU A 284 -39.27 6.99 -5.74
CA LEU A 284 -40.38 7.94 -5.75
C LEU A 284 -41.17 7.91 -7.08
N THR A 285 -40.87 6.98 -8.00
CA THR A 285 -41.70 6.72 -9.18
C THR A 285 -42.88 5.82 -8.82
N ASP A 286 -44.03 6.05 -9.47
CA ASP A 286 -45.26 5.28 -9.26
C ASP A 286 -45.38 4.14 -10.29
N ASP A 287 -46.15 3.10 -9.99
CA ASP A 287 -46.30 1.92 -10.86
C ASP A 287 -46.98 2.25 -12.20
N ASP A 288 -47.69 3.38 -12.28
CA ASP A 288 -48.33 3.90 -13.50
C ASP A 288 -47.32 4.42 -14.56
N ASP A 289 -46.05 4.62 -14.19
CA ASP A 289 -45.00 5.14 -15.10
C ASP A 289 -44.36 4.06 -16.01
N GLY A 290 -44.88 2.82 -15.99
CA GLY A 290 -44.51 1.75 -16.93
C GLY A 290 -43.17 1.05 -16.63
N PHE A 291 -42.59 1.27 -15.44
CA PHE A 291 -41.31 0.68 -15.02
C PHE A 291 -41.51 -0.20 -13.77
N THR A 292 -42.01 -1.42 -13.98
CA THR A 292 -42.30 -2.38 -12.90
C THR A 292 -41.03 -2.69 -12.08
N GLY A 293 -41.10 -2.52 -10.75
CA GLY A 293 -39.98 -2.78 -9.83
C GLY A 293 -38.98 -1.63 -9.67
N SER A 294 -39.23 -0.48 -10.30
CA SER A 294 -38.41 0.73 -10.15
C SER A 294 -38.29 1.20 -8.70
N THR A 295 -39.38 1.16 -7.93
CA THR A 295 -39.42 1.55 -6.52
C THR A 295 -38.51 0.68 -5.66
N GLU A 296 -38.56 -0.64 -5.82
CA GLU A 296 -37.73 -1.60 -5.07
C GLU A 296 -36.24 -1.41 -5.39
N ILE A 297 -35.92 -1.25 -6.67
CA ILE A 297 -34.55 -0.96 -7.13
C ILE A 297 -34.06 0.37 -6.54
N GLY A 298 -34.91 1.40 -6.56
CA GLY A 298 -34.62 2.72 -6.03
C GLY A 298 -34.31 2.68 -4.53
N VAL A 299 -35.16 2.01 -3.75
CA VAL A 299 -34.96 1.81 -2.30
C VAL A 299 -33.66 1.07 -2.04
N PHE A 300 -33.37 0.00 -2.78
CA PHE A 300 -32.12 -0.74 -2.64
C PHE A 300 -30.89 0.14 -2.93
N MET A 301 -30.90 0.91 -4.02
CA MET A 301 -29.80 1.82 -4.36
C MET A 301 -29.60 2.88 -3.28
N ALA A 302 -30.67 3.47 -2.75
CA ALA A 302 -30.61 4.54 -1.76
C ALA A 302 -30.19 4.06 -0.36
N VAL A 303 -30.66 2.89 0.07
CA VAL A 303 -30.47 2.37 1.45
C VAL A 303 -29.24 1.46 1.55
N VAL A 304 -28.93 0.68 0.51
CA VAL A 304 -27.82 -0.29 0.52
C VAL A 304 -26.67 0.19 -0.37
N GLY A 305 -26.97 0.55 -1.62
CA GLY A 305 -25.96 0.94 -2.61
C GLY A 305 -25.12 2.14 -2.15
N ALA A 306 -25.79 3.17 -1.66
CA ALA A 306 -25.16 4.40 -1.19
C ALA A 306 -24.16 4.20 -0.03
N PRO A 307 -24.53 3.59 1.12
CA PRO A 307 -23.57 3.28 2.19
C PRO A 307 -22.40 2.42 1.74
N VAL A 308 -22.65 1.38 0.94
CA VAL A 308 -21.60 0.48 0.43
C VAL A 308 -20.62 1.24 -0.45
N ALA A 309 -21.11 2.08 -1.37
CA ALA A 309 -20.27 2.89 -2.23
C ALA A 309 -19.39 3.86 -1.44
N SER A 310 -19.93 4.49 -0.39
CA SER A 310 -19.12 5.33 0.50
C SER A 310 -18.00 4.56 1.19
N VAL A 311 -18.27 3.35 1.70
CA VAL A 311 -17.26 2.55 2.41
C VAL A 311 -16.18 2.04 1.45
N LEU A 312 -16.56 1.63 0.24
CA LEU A 312 -15.59 1.27 -0.81
C LEU A 312 -14.70 2.45 -1.19
N ALA A 313 -15.29 3.64 -1.34
CA ALA A 313 -14.53 4.87 -1.58
C ALA A 313 -13.59 5.22 -0.42
N ASP A 314 -14.07 5.07 0.83
CA ASP A 314 -13.25 5.28 2.03
C ASP A 314 -12.08 4.30 2.10
N ARG A 315 -12.25 3.07 1.62
CA ARG A 315 -11.17 2.07 1.58
C ARG A 315 -10.13 2.37 0.51
N TRP A 316 -10.56 2.77 -0.69
CA TRP A 316 -9.67 2.94 -1.84
C TRP A 316 -9.00 4.30 -1.91
N PHE A 317 -9.71 5.39 -1.58
CA PHE A 317 -9.24 6.75 -1.84
C PHE A 317 -8.75 7.48 -0.59
N ARG A 318 -7.91 6.82 0.21
CA ARG A 318 -7.34 7.38 1.44
C ARG A 318 -6.05 8.15 1.22
N GLY A 319 -5.81 9.11 2.09
CA GLY A 319 -4.50 9.76 2.27
C GLY A 319 -3.79 9.24 3.51
N ARG A 320 -2.45 9.27 3.49
CA ARG A 320 -1.66 9.09 4.72
C ARG A 320 -1.89 10.28 5.65
N ARG A 321 -1.89 10.01 6.96
CA ARG A 321 -1.95 11.04 8.01
C ARG A 321 -0.60 11.71 8.23
#